data_AF-A0A923UW97-F1
#
_entry.id   AF-A0A923UW97-F1
#
_cell.length_a   1.000
_cell.length_b   1.000
_cell.length_c   1.000
_cell.angle_alpha   90.00
_cell.angle_beta   90.00
_cell.angle_gamma   90.00
#
_symmetry.space_group_name_H-M   'P 1'
#
loop_
_entity.id
_entity.type
_entity.pdbx_description
1 polymer ?
#
loop_
_entity_poly.entity_id
_entity_poly.type
_entity_poly.pdbx_seq_one_letter_code
_entity_poly.pdbx_strand_id
1 'polypeptide(L)'
;MQEAYPQCLYGTFSHKDLGMPGRPIRMGHDTMVKGIDGKVRRFPSDTHSTSTIVMFQGDGPGDLPVILGRTFLRQLGMLYDAHKDAVLESVGEYVIDSDMKQLIYKVGDTPVQSLRTDIDVFPLPGAKWMMPQVSFRGCTYACEKMMLLEGKTAAEAVALMHDFQVFDNRREDDDIAASLSAASGLEARVFSQQLTSDSCVAALQEIIAKHGPVMLNISGHARILDAIESSPEGHVFSVRDPFTGNFLKIRDHEEFWSPNTPANLTKVGVVNPTDKLALRKNVTAIFLTQQPVRI
;
A
#
# COMPACT_ATOMS: atom_id res chain seq x y z
N MET A 1 -3.18 1.02 38.28
CA MET A 1 -4.53 1.52 37.97
C MET A 1 -4.43 3.02 37.78
N GLN A 2 -4.21 3.46 36.54
CA GLN A 2 -4.71 4.71 35.99
C GLN A 2 -4.50 4.60 34.48
N GLU A 3 -5.57 4.18 33.81
CA GLU A 3 -5.72 4.20 32.37
C GLU A 3 -5.56 5.64 31.90
N ALA A 4 -4.58 5.87 31.04
CA ALA A 4 -4.47 7.09 30.25
C ALA A 4 -3.98 6.67 28.87
N TYR A 5 -4.91 6.18 28.03
CA TYR A 5 -4.70 6.03 26.60
C TYR A 5 -5.56 7.07 25.87
N PRO A 6 -5.00 8.23 25.48
CA PRO A 6 -5.67 9.11 24.55
C PRO A 6 -5.04 9.01 23.15
N GLN A 7 -5.94 8.79 22.20
CA GLN A 7 -5.98 9.37 20.84
C GLN A 7 -5.30 8.61 19.70
N CYS A 8 -6.11 7.76 19.04
CA CYS A 8 -6.07 7.59 17.60
C CYS A 8 -6.04 8.95 16.88
N LEU A 9 -5.47 9.01 15.69
CA LEU A 9 -5.57 10.14 14.77
C LEU A 9 -7.04 10.50 14.48
N TYR A 10 -7.62 11.36 15.31
CA TYR A 10 -8.96 11.87 15.15
C TYR A 10 -8.94 13.04 14.17
N GLY A 11 -9.24 12.78 12.90
CA GLY A 11 -9.83 13.81 12.04
C GLY A 11 -11.34 13.77 12.23
N THR A 12 -11.93 14.79 12.85
CA THR A 12 -13.40 14.97 12.82
C THR A 12 -13.81 15.55 11.47
N PHE A 13 -14.68 14.86 10.74
CA PHE A 13 -15.22 15.35 9.48
C PHE A 13 -16.66 15.82 9.66
N SER A 14 -17.08 16.84 8.90
CA SER A 14 -18.51 17.12 8.77
C SER A 14 -19.12 16.16 7.74
N HIS A 15 -20.38 15.79 7.93
CA HIS A 15 -21.14 14.96 6.97
C HIS A 15 -21.18 15.55 5.55
N LYS A 16 -20.95 16.87 5.41
CA LYS A 16 -20.90 17.58 4.14
C LYS A 16 -19.57 17.38 3.39
N ASP A 17 -18.47 17.15 4.11
CA ASP A 17 -17.14 17.00 3.48
C ASP A 17 -16.97 15.66 2.75
N LEU A 18 -17.74 14.64 3.17
CA LEU A 18 -17.62 13.25 2.72
C LEU A 18 -18.81 12.72 1.90
N GLY A 19 -19.82 13.57 1.70
CA GLY A 19 -21.06 13.23 1.00
C GLY A 19 -20.94 13.14 -0.52
N MET A 20 -19.80 13.53 -1.11
CA MET A 20 -19.60 13.51 -2.57
C MET A 20 -18.38 12.68 -2.96
N PRO A 21 -18.52 11.78 -3.96
CA PRO A 21 -17.39 11.09 -4.56
C PRO A 21 -16.28 12.05 -5.00
N GLY A 22 -15.03 11.72 -4.74
CA GLY A 22 -13.87 12.47 -5.22
C GLY A 22 -13.48 13.70 -4.41
N ARG A 23 -14.09 13.97 -3.24
CA ARG A 23 -13.63 15.04 -2.35
C ARG A 23 -12.36 14.61 -1.58
N PRO A 24 -11.21 15.28 -1.79
CA PRO A 24 -10.01 15.06 -0.99
C PRO A 24 -10.14 15.75 0.37
N ILE A 25 -9.69 15.09 1.44
CA ILE A 25 -9.58 15.66 2.78
C ILE A 25 -8.16 15.47 3.30
N ARG A 26 -7.56 16.53 3.82
CA ARG A 26 -6.19 16.48 4.36
C ARG A 26 -6.20 16.10 5.84
N MET A 27 -5.40 15.12 6.24
CA MET A 27 -5.14 14.75 7.63
C MET A 27 -3.64 14.71 7.88
N GLY A 28 -3.13 15.71 8.59
CA GLY A 28 -1.69 15.90 8.76
C GLY A 28 -0.98 16.02 7.41
N HIS A 29 -0.10 15.07 7.12
CA HIS A 29 0.61 14.96 5.85
C HIS A 29 -0.21 14.23 4.78
N ASP A 30 -1.29 13.54 5.10
CA ASP A 30 -1.99 12.69 4.13
C ASP A 30 -3.19 13.39 3.49
N THR A 31 -3.52 12.94 2.28
CA THR A 31 -4.76 13.26 1.57
C THR A 31 -5.61 12.00 1.47
N MET A 32 -6.80 12.06 2.02
CA MET A 32 -7.79 10.97 1.97
C MET A 32 -8.81 11.28 0.89
N VAL A 33 -9.10 10.30 0.03
CA VAL A 33 -10.07 10.46 -1.06
C VAL A 33 -11.11 9.36 -0.98
N LYS A 34 -12.39 9.74 -0.96
CA LYS A 34 -13.48 8.79 -1.14
C LYS A 34 -13.70 8.54 -2.63
N GLY A 35 -13.47 7.33 -3.09
CA GLY A 35 -13.71 6.91 -4.47
C GLY A 35 -15.20 6.91 -4.83
N ILE A 36 -15.49 6.80 -6.13
CA ILE A 36 -16.87 6.61 -6.64
C ILE A 36 -17.50 5.30 -6.18
N ASP A 37 -16.68 4.35 -5.76
CA ASP A 37 -17.07 3.09 -5.14
C ASP A 37 -17.35 3.22 -3.64
N GLY A 38 -17.28 4.43 -3.08
CA GLY A 38 -17.53 4.70 -1.68
C GLY A 38 -16.36 4.36 -0.74
N LYS A 39 -15.30 3.72 -1.24
CA LYS A 39 -14.11 3.36 -0.44
C LYS A 39 -13.21 4.56 -0.22
N VAL A 40 -12.60 4.64 0.96
CA VAL A 40 -11.64 5.70 1.31
C VAL A 40 -10.23 5.21 1.04
N ARG A 41 -9.41 6.09 0.48
CA ARG A 41 -8.02 5.78 0.14
C ARG A 41 -7.11 6.87 0.63
N ARG A 42 -5.98 6.46 1.20
CA ARG A 42 -4.91 7.35 1.64
C ARG A 42 -3.98 7.67 0.48
N PHE A 43 -3.49 8.89 0.46
CA PHE A 43 -2.39 9.36 -0.36
C PHE A 43 -1.39 10.09 0.54
N PRO A 44 -0.11 9.74 0.51
CA PRO A 44 0.91 10.47 1.26
C PRO A 44 1.01 11.93 0.81
N SER A 45 1.54 12.84 1.64
CA SER A 45 1.90 14.18 1.14
C SER A 45 3.00 14.07 0.10
N ASP A 46 2.89 14.87 -0.95
CA ASP A 46 4.05 15.26 -1.74
C ASP A 46 4.68 16.50 -1.09
N THR A 47 5.77 16.32 -0.36
CA THR A 47 6.57 17.41 0.19
C THR A 47 7.32 18.20 -0.90
N HIS A 48 7.33 17.73 -2.17
CA HIS A 48 8.16 18.27 -3.25
C HIS A 48 7.38 18.93 -4.40
N SER A 49 6.04 18.99 -4.40
CA SER A 49 5.32 19.58 -5.53
C SER A 49 5.32 21.13 -5.48
N THR A 50 6.19 21.73 -6.28
CA THR A 50 6.26 23.18 -6.61
C THR A 50 5.14 23.66 -7.55
N SER A 51 4.12 22.84 -7.79
CA SER A 51 3.00 23.14 -8.69
C SER A 51 1.70 22.70 -8.04
N THR A 52 0.96 23.69 -7.56
CA THR A 52 -0.33 23.56 -6.87
C THR A 52 -1.46 23.75 -7.89
N ILE A 53 -2.42 22.83 -7.94
CA ILE A 53 -3.74 23.13 -8.48
C ILE A 53 -4.66 23.43 -7.31
N VAL A 54 -5.22 24.63 -7.33
CA VAL A 54 -6.29 25.05 -6.43
C VAL A 54 -7.59 24.47 -6.97
N MET A 55 -8.18 23.49 -6.28
CA MET A 55 -9.56 23.10 -6.53
C MET A 55 -10.46 23.84 -5.55
N PHE A 56 -11.41 24.60 -6.08
CA PHE A 56 -12.46 25.23 -5.28
C PHE A 56 -13.46 24.17 -4.85
N GLN A 57 -13.69 24.04 -3.55
CA GLN A 57 -14.54 23.01 -2.94
C GLN A 57 -16.06 23.32 -3.08
N GLY A 58 -16.54 23.81 -4.22
CA GLY A 58 -17.98 23.97 -4.49
C GLY A 58 -18.44 25.38 -4.86
N ASP A 59 -19.73 25.48 -5.21
CA ASP A 59 -20.38 26.64 -5.82
C ASP A 59 -20.76 27.75 -4.81
N GLY A 60 -20.27 27.67 -3.57
CA GLY A 60 -20.67 28.53 -2.45
C GLY A 60 -19.59 29.55 -2.04
N PRO A 61 -19.97 30.77 -1.64
CA PRO A 61 -19.03 31.74 -1.08
C PRO A 61 -18.57 31.27 0.32
N GLY A 62 -17.36 30.75 0.42
CA GLY A 62 -16.74 30.34 1.69
C GLY A 62 -15.90 29.06 1.64
N ASP A 63 -15.96 28.31 0.54
CA ASP A 63 -15.19 27.06 0.42
C ASP A 63 -13.70 27.35 0.22
N LEU A 64 -12.88 26.84 1.14
CA LEU A 64 -11.44 26.99 1.07
C LEU A 64 -10.88 26.15 -0.09
N PRO A 65 -9.92 26.68 -0.86
CA PRO A 65 -9.30 25.94 -1.93
C PRO A 65 -8.54 24.73 -1.37
N VAL A 66 -8.83 23.52 -1.87
CA VAL A 66 -7.94 22.38 -1.64
C VAL A 66 -6.81 22.46 -2.64
N ILE A 67 -5.60 22.59 -2.10
CA ILE A 67 -4.36 22.56 -2.86
C ILE A 67 -4.01 21.09 -3.10
N LEU A 68 -4.17 20.65 -4.35
CA LEU A 68 -3.68 19.35 -4.79
C LEU A 68 -2.36 19.52 -5.54
N GLY A 69 -1.35 18.76 -5.13
CA GLY A 69 -0.07 18.71 -5.83
C GLY A 69 -0.22 18.10 -7.23
N ARG A 70 0.56 18.59 -8.20
CA ARG A 70 0.58 18.04 -9.56
C ARG A 70 0.91 16.54 -9.60
N THR A 71 1.74 16.07 -8.68
CA THR A 71 2.08 14.65 -8.52
C THR A 71 0.85 13.84 -8.12
N PHE A 72 0.09 14.32 -7.13
CA PHE A 72 -1.18 13.70 -6.75
C PHE A 72 -2.13 13.57 -7.95
N LEU A 73 -2.27 14.63 -8.77
CA LEU A 73 -3.13 14.60 -9.95
C LEU A 73 -2.66 13.60 -11.03
N ARG A 74 -1.36 13.48 -11.26
CA ARG A 74 -0.80 12.46 -12.16
C ARG A 74 -1.01 11.04 -11.63
N GLN A 75 -1.10 10.90 -10.31
CA GLN A 75 -1.23 9.64 -9.59
C GLN A 75 -2.69 9.32 -9.23
N LEU A 76 -3.66 10.17 -9.60
CA LEU A 76 -5.09 9.85 -9.48
C LEU A 76 -5.45 8.59 -10.27
N GLY A 77 -4.70 8.26 -11.33
CA GLY A 77 -4.86 6.98 -12.02
C GLY A 77 -4.55 5.75 -11.15
N MET A 78 -3.75 5.93 -10.11
CA MET A 78 -3.40 4.94 -9.08
C MET A 78 -4.34 5.01 -7.86
N LEU A 79 -5.52 5.65 -8.01
CA LEU A 79 -6.62 5.60 -7.03
C LEU A 79 -7.19 4.20 -6.81
N TYR A 80 -6.65 3.16 -7.45
CA TYR A 80 -7.15 1.81 -7.32
C TYR A 80 -5.97 0.90 -7.02
N ASP A 81 -6.00 0.25 -5.87
CA ASP A 81 -5.05 -0.81 -5.50
C ASP A 81 -5.05 -1.96 -6.50
N ALA A 82 -6.26 -2.21 -7.01
CA ALA A 82 -6.63 -3.12 -8.07
C ALA A 82 -7.93 -2.62 -8.72
N HIS A 83 -8.23 -3.08 -9.94
CA HIS A 83 -9.54 -2.84 -10.56
C HIS A 83 -10.66 -3.25 -9.58
N LYS A 84 -11.75 -2.48 -9.48
CA LYS A 84 -12.82 -2.74 -8.49
C LYS A 84 -13.39 -4.17 -8.57
N ASP A 85 -13.44 -4.73 -9.79
CA ASP A 85 -13.97 -6.07 -10.05
C ASP A 85 -12.92 -7.17 -9.77
N ALA A 86 -11.66 -6.79 -9.55
CA ALA A 86 -10.60 -7.69 -9.13
C ALA A 86 -10.50 -7.77 -7.60
N VAL A 87 -10.97 -6.77 -6.84
CA VAL A 87 -10.94 -6.82 -5.37
C VAL A 87 -11.99 -7.81 -4.85
N LEU A 88 -11.53 -8.85 -4.15
CA LEU A 88 -12.38 -9.88 -3.55
C LEU A 88 -12.69 -9.58 -2.09
N GLU A 89 -11.69 -9.11 -1.36
CA GLU A 89 -11.79 -8.88 0.08
C GLU A 89 -10.87 -7.71 0.48
N SER A 90 -11.39 -6.80 1.30
CA SER A 90 -10.55 -5.85 2.06
C SER A 90 -10.26 -6.47 3.42
N VAL A 91 -9.03 -6.90 3.66
CA VAL A 91 -8.62 -7.46 4.95
C VAL A 91 -8.27 -6.34 5.93
N GLY A 92 -7.60 -5.29 5.46
CA GLY A 92 -7.27 -4.09 6.23
C GLY A 92 -7.45 -2.84 5.38
N GLU A 93 -8.18 -1.85 5.86
CA GLU A 93 -8.44 -0.62 5.09
C GLU A 93 -8.83 0.57 5.98
N TYR A 94 -8.68 1.76 5.40
CA TYR A 94 -9.26 2.98 5.97
C TYR A 94 -10.75 3.09 5.64
N VAL A 95 -11.56 3.35 6.67
CA VAL A 95 -12.99 3.62 6.50
C VAL A 95 -13.39 4.87 7.27
N ILE A 96 -14.48 5.50 6.82
CA ILE A 96 -15.17 6.51 7.62
C ILE A 96 -16.14 5.78 8.54
N ASP A 97 -15.95 5.96 9.84
CA ASP A 97 -16.94 5.61 10.83
C ASP A 97 -18.13 6.59 10.71
N SER A 98 -19.31 6.09 10.36
CA SER A 98 -20.51 6.91 10.20
C SER A 98 -20.99 7.52 11.50
N ASP A 99 -20.75 6.85 12.62
CA ASP A 99 -21.25 7.24 13.94
C ASP A 99 -20.31 8.28 14.54
N MET A 100 -19.01 8.06 14.42
CA MET A 100 -17.98 8.95 14.96
C MET A 100 -17.54 10.05 13.98
N LYS A 101 -17.90 9.96 12.70
CA LYS A 101 -17.46 10.85 11.62
C LYS A 101 -15.94 11.01 11.56
N GLN A 102 -15.24 9.91 11.77
CA GLN A 102 -13.79 9.87 11.87
C GLN A 102 -13.25 8.82 10.90
N LEU A 103 -12.01 9.03 10.46
CA LEU A 103 -11.31 8.01 9.72
C LEU A 103 -10.74 7.03 10.73
N ILE A 104 -11.01 5.75 10.52
CA ILE A 104 -10.45 4.67 11.31
C ILE A 104 -9.82 3.65 10.36
N TYR A 105 -8.79 2.97 10.85
CA TYR A 105 -8.27 1.78 10.19
C TYR A 105 -9.00 0.56 10.75
N LYS A 106 -9.55 -0.28 9.87
CA LYS A 106 -10.21 -1.53 10.25
C LYS A 106 -9.45 -2.73 9.72
N VAL A 107 -9.54 -3.82 10.47
CA VAL A 107 -9.18 -5.17 10.04
C VAL A 107 -10.44 -6.02 10.08
N GLY A 108 -10.94 -6.41 8.91
CA GLY A 108 -12.32 -6.87 8.74
C GLY A 108 -13.29 -5.82 9.30
N ASP A 109 -14.13 -6.23 10.26
CA ASP A 109 -15.09 -5.33 10.90
C ASP A 109 -14.54 -4.60 12.13
N THR A 110 -13.32 -4.92 12.57
CA THR A 110 -12.77 -4.46 13.85
C THR A 110 -11.86 -3.23 13.65
N PRO A 111 -12.15 -2.09 14.29
CA PRO A 111 -11.23 -0.97 14.35
C PRO A 111 -9.94 -1.36 15.07
N VAL A 112 -8.79 -0.99 14.51
CA VAL A 112 -7.48 -1.23 15.15
C VAL A 112 -6.72 0.09 15.30
N GLN A 113 -5.88 0.14 16.32
CA GLN A 113 -5.06 1.31 16.60
C GLN A 113 -3.66 1.15 15.98
N SER A 114 -3.09 2.27 15.53
CA SER A 114 -1.69 2.32 15.16
C SER A 114 -0.82 2.17 16.41
N LEU A 115 0.33 1.50 16.28
CA LEU A 115 1.35 1.41 17.34
C LEU A 115 2.03 2.75 17.62
N ARG A 116 2.02 3.68 16.66
CA ARG A 116 2.70 4.98 16.72
C ARG A 116 1.80 6.08 16.19
N THR A 117 1.97 7.28 16.72
CA THR A 117 1.18 8.46 16.35
C THR A 117 1.85 9.32 15.27
N ASP A 118 3.15 9.16 15.06
CA ASP A 118 3.94 9.93 14.09
C ASP A 118 4.15 9.19 12.76
N ILE A 119 4.10 7.86 12.78
CA ILE A 119 4.15 6.98 11.62
C ILE A 119 3.14 5.86 11.84
N ASP A 120 2.16 5.74 10.96
CA ASP A 120 1.11 4.74 11.10
C ASP A 120 1.67 3.31 10.92
N VAL A 121 1.39 2.44 11.89
CA VAL A 121 1.72 1.01 11.87
C VAL A 121 0.59 0.22 12.52
N PHE A 122 -0.20 -0.50 11.71
CA PHE A 122 -1.38 -1.22 12.19
C PHE A 122 -1.12 -2.73 12.28
N PRO A 123 -1.58 -3.40 13.35
CA PRO A 123 -1.53 -4.86 13.43
C PRO A 123 -2.51 -5.47 12.41
N LEU A 124 -2.09 -6.55 11.78
CA LEU A 124 -2.91 -7.39 10.88
C LEU A 124 -2.96 -8.84 11.39
N PRO A 125 -3.92 -9.66 10.93
CA PRO A 125 -4.03 -11.05 11.34
C PRO A 125 -2.78 -11.86 10.98
N GLY A 126 -2.42 -12.81 11.84
CA GLY A 126 -1.28 -13.71 11.61
C GLY A 126 0.10 -13.10 11.87
N ALA A 127 0.21 -12.20 12.87
CA ALA A 127 1.45 -11.49 13.22
C ALA A 127 2.05 -10.68 12.06
N LYS A 128 1.17 -10.09 11.25
CA LYS A 128 1.48 -9.21 10.13
C LYS A 128 1.27 -7.76 10.51
N TRP A 129 1.82 -6.85 9.71
CA TRP A 129 1.75 -5.42 9.98
C TRP A 129 1.48 -4.61 8.71
N MET A 130 0.61 -3.61 8.78
CA MET A 130 0.44 -2.62 7.73
C MET A 130 1.20 -1.36 8.10
N MET A 131 2.10 -0.91 7.23
CA MET A 131 2.75 0.39 7.36
C MET A 131 2.54 1.19 6.06
N PRO A 132 1.67 2.21 6.06
CA PRO A 132 1.55 3.12 4.94
C PRO A 132 2.85 3.91 4.69
N GLN A 133 3.17 4.21 3.42
CA GLN A 133 4.33 5.04 3.09
C GLN A 133 4.08 6.50 3.48
N VAL A 134 5.04 7.16 4.12
CA VAL A 134 4.88 8.55 4.57
C VAL A 134 4.91 9.56 3.41
N SER A 135 5.66 9.24 2.33
CA SER A 135 5.81 10.09 1.14
C SER A 135 5.53 9.33 -0.15
N PHE A 136 5.36 10.02 -1.28
CA PHE A 136 5.15 9.40 -2.60
C PHE A 136 6.28 8.46 -3.05
N ARG A 137 7.47 8.56 -2.46
CA ARG A 137 8.65 7.74 -2.83
C ARG A 137 9.01 6.71 -1.76
N GLY A 138 8.26 6.66 -0.66
CA GLY A 138 8.55 5.81 0.49
C GLY A 138 8.04 4.36 0.42
N CYS A 139 7.56 3.87 -0.73
CA CYS A 139 7.00 2.52 -0.84
C CYS A 139 8.00 1.42 -0.47
N THR A 140 9.25 1.55 -0.93
CA THR A 140 10.34 0.61 -0.63
C THR A 140 10.68 0.58 0.86
N TYR A 141 10.77 1.76 1.49
CA TYR A 141 10.99 1.89 2.92
C TYR A 141 9.88 1.25 3.75
N ALA A 142 8.61 1.55 3.42
CA ALA A 142 7.46 0.97 4.11
C ALA A 142 7.42 -0.56 3.98
N CYS A 143 7.71 -1.10 2.78
CA CYS A 143 7.78 -2.55 2.55
C CYS A 143 8.91 -3.21 3.36
N GLU A 144 10.10 -2.62 3.35
CA GLU A 144 11.22 -3.10 4.16
C GLU A 144 10.86 -3.18 5.64
N LYS A 145 10.19 -2.15 6.19
CA LYS A 145 9.76 -2.16 7.59
C LYS A 145 8.68 -3.20 7.86
N MET A 146 7.70 -3.35 6.97
CA MET A 146 6.72 -4.43 7.08
C MET A 146 7.40 -5.81 7.14
N MET A 147 8.41 -6.05 6.28
CA MET A 147 9.19 -7.30 6.30
C MET A 147 9.94 -7.54 7.61
N LEU A 148 10.52 -6.51 8.23
CA LEU A 148 11.21 -6.63 9.53
C LEU A 148 10.27 -6.86 10.71
N LEU A 149 9.03 -6.41 10.58
CA LEU A 149 7.98 -6.57 11.59
C LEU A 149 7.29 -7.94 11.50
N GLU A 150 7.46 -8.69 10.41
CA GLU A 150 6.82 -10.00 10.25
C GLU A 150 7.11 -10.94 11.43
N GLY A 151 6.06 -11.56 11.96
CA GLY A 151 6.13 -12.48 13.08
C GLY A 151 6.42 -11.83 14.43
N LYS A 152 6.61 -10.50 14.49
CA LYS A 152 6.84 -9.77 15.75
C LYS A 152 5.55 -9.56 16.53
N THR A 153 5.66 -9.65 17.84
CA THR A 153 4.65 -9.17 18.78
C THR A 153 4.55 -7.64 18.75
N ALA A 154 3.46 -7.08 19.30
CA ALA A 154 3.32 -5.62 19.40
C ALA A 154 4.45 -4.95 20.20
N ALA A 155 4.93 -5.58 21.27
CA ALA A 155 6.03 -5.04 22.07
C ALA A 155 7.35 -5.01 21.28
N GLU A 156 7.66 -6.08 20.54
CA GLU A 156 8.85 -6.13 19.68
C GLU A 156 8.74 -5.14 18.52
N ALA A 157 7.55 -5.03 17.92
CA ALA A 157 7.28 -4.06 16.86
C ALA A 157 7.51 -2.62 17.36
N VAL A 158 6.99 -2.26 18.53
CA VAL A 158 7.24 -0.94 19.15
C VAL A 158 8.73 -0.70 19.39
N ALA A 159 9.44 -1.69 19.93
CA ALA A 159 10.87 -1.58 20.19
C ALA A 159 11.68 -1.39 18.90
N LEU A 160 11.39 -2.17 17.87
CA LEU A 160 12.04 -2.07 16.55
C LEU A 160 11.74 -0.73 15.88
N MET A 161 10.52 -0.23 16.03
CA MET A 161 10.10 1.03 15.44
C MET A 161 10.74 2.23 16.13
N HIS A 162 11.06 2.19 17.43
CA HIS A 162 11.47 3.36 18.23
C HIS A 162 12.54 4.22 17.55
N ASP A 163 13.58 3.59 16.99
CA ASP A 163 14.74 4.27 16.41
C ASP A 163 14.62 4.55 14.90
N PHE A 164 13.46 4.29 14.29
CA PHE A 164 13.30 4.45 12.85
C PHE A 164 13.19 5.91 12.41
N GLN A 165 14.09 6.28 11.49
CA GLN A 165 14.04 7.52 10.74
C GLN A 165 13.30 7.30 9.42
N VAL A 166 12.36 8.19 9.09
CA VAL A 166 11.66 8.16 7.80
C VAL A 166 12.61 8.63 6.70
N PHE A 167 12.84 7.77 5.70
CA PHE A 167 13.57 8.16 4.49
C PHE A 167 12.58 8.48 3.37
N ASP A 168 12.83 9.59 2.66
CA ASP A 168 12.00 10.06 1.55
C ASP A 168 12.51 9.58 0.17
N ASN A 169 13.60 8.81 0.16
CA ASN A 169 14.21 8.34 -1.09
C ASN A 169 13.92 6.86 -1.32
N ARG A 170 13.58 6.55 -2.57
CA ARG A 170 13.59 5.17 -3.06
C ARG A 170 15.00 4.60 -2.89
N ARG A 171 15.09 3.40 -2.33
CA ARG A 171 16.33 2.65 -2.16
C ARG A 171 16.50 1.63 -3.29
N GLU A 172 17.74 1.31 -3.62
CA GLU A 172 18.07 0.23 -4.56
C GLU A 172 17.80 -1.13 -3.92
N ASP A 173 17.44 -2.12 -4.73
CA ASP A 173 16.98 -3.44 -4.24
C ASP A 173 18.09 -4.16 -3.44
N ASP A 174 19.36 -4.02 -3.84
CA ASP A 174 20.52 -4.60 -3.13
C ASP A 174 20.75 -3.94 -1.76
N ASP A 175 20.58 -2.62 -1.66
CA ASP A 175 20.71 -1.90 -0.38
C ASP A 175 19.61 -2.33 0.60
N ILE A 176 18.41 -2.59 0.08
CA ILE A 176 17.29 -3.11 0.86
C ILE A 176 17.60 -4.52 1.35
N ALA A 177 18.08 -5.42 0.49
CA ALA A 177 18.45 -6.77 0.88
C ALA A 177 19.58 -6.79 1.94
N ALA A 178 20.61 -5.96 1.77
CA ALA A 178 21.68 -5.82 2.77
C ALA A 178 21.14 -5.33 4.12
N SER A 179 20.27 -4.32 4.10
CA SER A 179 19.63 -3.77 5.30
C SER A 179 18.72 -4.77 6.00
N LEU A 180 17.88 -5.49 5.25
CA LEU A 180 17.05 -6.58 5.75
C LEU A 180 17.91 -7.67 6.39
N SER A 181 19.03 -8.03 5.77
CA SER A 181 19.91 -9.07 6.31
C SER A 181 20.56 -8.65 7.63
N ALA A 182 21.08 -7.42 7.67
CA ALA A 182 21.70 -6.87 8.86
C ALA A 182 20.72 -6.75 10.03
N ALA A 183 19.48 -6.30 9.78
CA ALA A 183 18.49 -6.06 10.82
C ALA A 183 17.76 -7.32 11.29
N SER A 184 17.53 -8.29 10.40
CA SER A 184 16.83 -9.54 10.75
C SER A 184 17.74 -10.66 11.25
N GLY A 185 19.04 -10.63 10.89
CA GLY A 185 19.97 -11.73 11.10
C GLY A 185 19.78 -12.91 10.12
N LEU A 186 18.85 -12.79 9.17
CA LEU A 186 18.57 -13.78 8.12
C LEU A 186 19.13 -13.29 6.78
N GLU A 187 19.54 -14.21 5.90
CA GLU A 187 19.97 -13.82 4.56
C GLU A 187 18.77 -13.35 3.73
N ALA A 188 18.79 -12.10 3.27
CA ALA A 188 17.84 -11.58 2.27
C ALA A 188 18.37 -11.81 0.85
N ARG A 189 17.48 -12.20 -0.07
CA ARG A 189 17.82 -12.43 -1.48
C ARG A 189 16.96 -11.59 -2.41
N VAL A 190 17.58 -11.18 -3.51
CA VAL A 190 16.91 -10.52 -4.63
C VAL A 190 16.70 -11.54 -5.74
N PHE A 191 15.45 -11.76 -6.11
CA PHE A 191 15.06 -12.47 -7.33
C PHE A 191 14.65 -11.43 -8.36
N SER A 192 15.36 -11.36 -9.49
CA SER A 192 14.99 -10.48 -10.60
C SER A 192 15.00 -11.26 -11.90
N GLN A 193 13.84 -11.35 -12.54
CA GLN A 193 13.71 -12.05 -13.83
C GLN A 193 12.71 -11.36 -14.77
N GLN A 194 12.95 -11.58 -16.06
CA GLN A 194 11.99 -11.27 -17.12
C GLN A 194 11.15 -12.51 -17.42
N LEU A 195 9.94 -12.56 -16.87
CA LEU A 195 9.05 -13.71 -16.98
C LEU A 195 7.72 -13.34 -17.63
N THR A 196 7.05 -14.35 -18.18
CA THR A 196 5.62 -14.26 -18.47
C THR A 196 4.84 -14.23 -17.16
N SER A 197 3.57 -13.80 -17.19
CA SER A 197 2.72 -13.77 -15.97
C SER A 197 2.71 -15.12 -15.25
N ASP A 198 2.42 -16.21 -15.96
CA ASP A 198 2.25 -17.54 -15.36
C ASP A 198 3.55 -18.06 -14.74
N SER A 199 4.69 -17.90 -15.44
CA SER A 199 6.00 -18.31 -14.89
C SER A 199 6.40 -17.45 -13.70
N CYS A 200 6.04 -16.16 -13.72
CA CYS A 200 6.27 -15.28 -12.58
C CYS A 200 5.44 -15.70 -11.37
N VAL A 201 4.15 -15.99 -11.57
CA VAL A 201 3.25 -16.46 -10.52
C VAL A 201 3.76 -17.75 -9.90
N ALA A 202 4.16 -18.73 -10.71
CA ALA A 202 4.71 -20.00 -10.22
C ALA A 202 6.00 -19.81 -9.40
N ALA A 203 6.93 -18.97 -9.87
CA ALA A 203 8.17 -18.68 -9.15
C ALA A 203 7.90 -17.96 -7.81
N LEU A 204 7.02 -16.96 -7.81
CA LEU A 204 6.64 -16.25 -6.59
C LEU A 204 5.91 -17.17 -5.61
N GLN A 205 5.06 -18.08 -6.09
CA GLN A 205 4.39 -19.09 -5.27
C GLN A 205 5.41 -19.97 -4.55
N GLU A 206 6.43 -20.47 -5.26
CA GLU A 206 7.47 -21.30 -4.68
C GLU A 206 8.27 -20.54 -3.61
N ILE A 207 8.67 -19.30 -3.91
CA ILE A 207 9.38 -18.43 -2.96
C ILE A 207 8.52 -18.20 -1.72
N ILE A 208 7.25 -17.83 -1.89
CA ILE A 208 6.35 -17.51 -0.77
C ILE A 208 6.10 -18.75 0.11
N ALA A 209 5.84 -19.90 -0.50
CA ALA A 209 5.61 -21.14 0.23
C ALA A 209 6.81 -21.54 1.11
N LYS A 210 8.03 -21.21 0.68
CA LYS A 210 9.27 -21.57 1.37
C LYS A 210 9.75 -20.51 2.36
N HIS A 211 9.56 -19.24 2.03
CA HIS A 211 10.23 -18.12 2.70
C HIS A 211 9.26 -17.12 3.34
N GLY A 212 7.96 -17.25 3.08
CA GLY A 212 6.94 -16.32 3.57
C GLY A 212 6.75 -15.12 2.64
N PRO A 213 6.23 -13.98 3.14
CA PRO A 213 5.93 -12.82 2.32
C PRO A 213 7.15 -12.32 1.54
N VAL A 214 6.90 -11.70 0.40
CA VAL A 214 7.95 -11.08 -0.41
C VAL A 214 7.65 -9.61 -0.63
N MET A 215 8.69 -8.79 -0.61
CA MET A 215 8.61 -7.43 -1.14
C MET A 215 8.70 -7.49 -2.66
N LEU A 216 7.61 -7.16 -3.33
CA LEU A 216 7.45 -7.21 -4.78
C LEU A 216 7.58 -5.80 -5.36
N ASN A 217 8.60 -5.61 -6.19
CA ASN A 217 8.84 -4.36 -6.93
C ASN A 217 8.47 -4.57 -8.40
N ILE A 218 7.35 -3.98 -8.80
CA ILE A 218 6.84 -4.02 -10.16
C ILE A 218 6.53 -2.60 -10.57
N SER A 219 6.95 -2.22 -11.78
CA SER A 219 6.54 -0.94 -12.38
C SER A 219 6.91 0.30 -11.58
N GLY A 220 7.98 0.20 -10.78
CA GLY A 220 8.43 1.31 -9.95
C GLY A 220 7.63 1.49 -8.66
N HIS A 221 6.77 0.54 -8.28
CA HIS A 221 6.08 0.53 -6.98
C HIS A 221 6.40 -0.75 -6.22
N ALA A 222 6.64 -0.60 -4.92
CA ALA A 222 6.89 -1.71 -4.02
C ALA A 222 5.64 -2.02 -3.20
N ARG A 223 5.32 -3.31 -3.11
CA ARG A 223 4.20 -3.87 -2.32
C ARG A 223 4.70 -5.09 -1.56
N ILE A 224 3.97 -5.52 -0.54
CA ILE A 224 4.18 -6.87 0.01
C ILE A 224 3.18 -7.82 -0.61
N LEU A 225 3.68 -8.93 -1.15
CA LEU A 225 2.88 -10.05 -1.62
C LEU A 225 2.97 -11.16 -0.57
N ASP A 226 1.87 -11.37 0.14
CA ASP A 226 1.78 -12.28 1.28
C ASP A 226 1.47 -13.72 0.88
N ALA A 227 0.64 -13.89 -0.15
CA ALA A 227 0.18 -15.20 -0.61
C ALA A 227 -0.30 -15.12 -2.06
N ILE A 228 -0.21 -16.26 -2.74
CA ILE A 228 -0.87 -16.50 -4.02
C ILE A 228 -1.65 -17.82 -3.90
N GLU A 229 -2.97 -17.74 -3.97
CA GLU A 229 -3.86 -18.89 -4.03
C GLU A 229 -4.21 -19.18 -5.50
N SER A 230 -4.13 -20.44 -5.92
CA SER A 230 -4.52 -20.86 -7.27
C SER A 230 -5.85 -21.61 -7.23
N SER A 231 -6.77 -21.26 -8.13
CA SER A 231 -8.01 -22.00 -8.38
C SER A 231 -8.23 -22.18 -9.89
N PRO A 232 -9.20 -23.01 -10.32
CA PRO A 232 -9.57 -23.12 -11.74
C PRO A 232 -9.98 -21.78 -12.37
N GLU A 233 -10.47 -20.83 -11.57
CA GLU A 233 -10.90 -19.49 -11.98
C GLU A 233 -9.73 -18.48 -12.10
N GLY A 234 -8.52 -18.87 -11.71
CA GLY A 234 -7.32 -18.05 -11.79
C GLY A 234 -6.58 -17.94 -10.45
N HIS A 235 -5.72 -16.93 -10.35
CA HIS A 235 -4.94 -16.69 -9.14
C HIS A 235 -5.56 -15.57 -8.29
N VAL A 236 -5.42 -15.68 -6.97
CA VAL A 236 -5.79 -14.66 -6.00
C VAL A 236 -4.54 -14.26 -5.22
N PHE A 237 -4.24 -12.97 -5.21
CA PHE A 237 -3.09 -12.40 -4.51
C PHE A 237 -3.54 -11.74 -3.21
N SER A 238 -2.83 -12.00 -2.12
CA SER A 238 -2.94 -11.25 -0.87
C SER A 238 -1.85 -10.18 -0.85
N VAL A 239 -2.23 -8.90 -0.89
CA VAL A 239 -1.31 -7.78 -1.16
C VAL A 239 -1.49 -6.67 -0.14
N ARG A 240 -0.39 -6.25 0.49
CA ARG A 240 -0.31 -4.99 1.25
C ARG A 240 0.29 -3.90 0.37
N ASP A 241 -0.49 -2.86 0.11
CA ASP A 241 -0.04 -1.69 -0.64
C ASP A 241 0.28 -0.54 0.31
N PRO A 242 1.56 -0.16 0.47
CA PRO A 242 1.93 0.95 1.35
C PRO A 242 1.39 2.30 0.88
N PHE A 243 1.09 2.46 -0.41
CA PHE A 243 0.63 3.73 -0.97
C PHE A 243 -0.74 4.12 -0.41
N THR A 244 -1.71 3.22 -0.52
CA THR A 244 -3.07 3.40 -0.02
C THR A 244 -3.25 2.96 1.43
N GLY A 245 -2.29 2.18 1.95
CA GLY A 245 -2.38 1.59 3.28
C GLY A 245 -3.30 0.38 3.36
N ASN A 246 -3.72 -0.19 2.23
CA ASN A 246 -4.68 -1.28 2.21
C ASN A 246 -4.00 -2.66 2.20
N PHE A 247 -4.64 -3.62 2.86
CA PHE A 247 -4.38 -5.05 2.73
C PHE A 247 -5.57 -5.71 2.04
N LEU A 248 -5.38 -6.20 0.82
CA LEU A 248 -6.45 -6.71 -0.04
C LEU A 248 -6.18 -8.15 -0.50
N LYS A 249 -7.26 -8.90 -0.74
CA LYS A 249 -7.24 -10.05 -1.64
C LYS A 249 -7.80 -9.64 -2.99
N ILE A 250 -7.01 -9.85 -4.04
CA ILE A 250 -7.33 -9.41 -5.40
C ILE A 250 -7.17 -10.57 -6.37
N ARG A 251 -8.04 -10.69 -7.37
CA ARG A 251 -7.80 -11.57 -8.52
C ARG A 251 -6.60 -11.07 -9.31
N ASP A 252 -5.85 -12.01 -9.87
CA ASP A 252 -4.86 -11.70 -10.88
C ASP A 252 -5.52 -10.96 -12.06
N HIS A 253 -4.94 -9.83 -12.42
CA HIS A 253 -5.42 -8.96 -13.48
C HIS A 253 -4.24 -8.22 -14.09
N GLU A 254 -4.37 -7.82 -15.35
CA GLU A 254 -3.25 -7.26 -16.12
C GLU A 254 -2.67 -5.99 -15.49
N GLU A 255 -3.53 -5.11 -14.95
CA GLU A 255 -3.12 -3.84 -14.36
C GLU A 255 -2.24 -4.00 -13.12
N PHE A 256 -2.34 -5.12 -12.39
CA PHE A 256 -1.45 -5.40 -11.26
C PHE A 256 0.02 -5.46 -11.69
N TRP A 257 0.26 -5.94 -12.91
CA TRP A 257 1.60 -6.17 -13.43
C TRP A 257 2.13 -5.07 -14.34
N SER A 258 1.25 -4.18 -14.80
CA SER A 258 1.56 -3.23 -15.86
C SER A 258 1.95 -1.86 -15.31
N PRO A 259 3.02 -1.23 -15.84
CA PRO A 259 3.37 0.12 -15.47
C PRO A 259 2.35 1.08 -16.08
N ASN A 260 1.61 1.78 -15.22
CA ASN A 260 0.75 2.91 -15.60
C ASN A 260 -0.48 2.58 -16.47
N THR A 261 -1.24 1.54 -16.14
CA THR A 261 -2.64 1.48 -16.62
C THR A 261 -3.57 1.90 -15.48
N PRO A 262 -3.93 3.19 -15.36
CA PRO A 262 -5.09 3.60 -14.59
C PRO A 262 -6.28 2.72 -14.98
N ALA A 263 -6.99 2.18 -13.98
CA ALA A 263 -8.24 1.41 -14.18
C ALA A 263 -9.30 2.17 -15.01
N ASN A 264 -9.11 3.46 -15.28
CA ASN A 264 -10.01 4.33 -16.02
C ASN A 264 -9.58 4.64 -17.47
N LEU A 265 -8.40 4.23 -17.95
CA LEU A 265 -7.96 4.51 -19.33
C LEU A 265 -8.37 3.44 -20.35
N THR A 266 -8.89 2.30 -19.92
CA THR A 266 -9.46 1.24 -20.78
C THR A 266 -10.71 1.68 -21.56
N LYS A 267 -11.20 2.93 -21.37
CA LYS A 267 -12.26 3.52 -22.21
C LYS A 267 -11.78 4.27 -23.45
N VAL A 268 -10.48 4.42 -23.69
CA VAL A 268 -9.97 4.96 -24.96
C VAL A 268 -9.38 3.80 -25.76
N GLY A 269 -10.20 3.23 -26.65
CA GLY A 269 -9.94 2.00 -27.38
C GLY A 269 -8.67 1.99 -28.22
N VAL A 270 -7.53 1.71 -27.59
CA VAL A 270 -6.23 1.51 -28.26
C VAL A 270 -5.45 0.38 -27.59
N VAL A 271 -6.06 -0.80 -27.41
CA VAL A 271 -5.31 -2.06 -27.37
C VAL A 271 -6.17 -3.13 -28.03
N ASN A 272 -5.65 -3.73 -29.10
CA ASN A 272 -6.29 -4.82 -29.80
C ASN A 272 -6.15 -6.10 -28.94
N PRO A 273 -7.23 -6.81 -28.56
CA PRO A 273 -7.16 -7.95 -27.62
C PRO A 273 -6.38 -9.16 -28.12
N THR A 274 -5.96 -9.16 -29.39
CA THR A 274 -5.32 -10.28 -30.08
C THR A 274 -3.80 -10.28 -30.04
N ASP A 275 -3.16 -9.19 -29.61
CA ASP A 275 -1.70 -9.17 -29.39
C ASP A 275 -1.35 -9.57 -27.96
N LYS A 276 -1.75 -10.78 -27.55
CA LYS A 276 -1.13 -11.48 -26.43
C LYS A 276 0.26 -12.00 -26.81
N LEU A 277 1.12 -11.14 -27.37
CA LEU A 277 2.55 -11.40 -27.23
C LEU A 277 2.81 -11.44 -25.74
N ALA A 278 3.36 -12.54 -25.25
CA ALA A 278 3.67 -12.71 -23.83
C ALA A 278 4.63 -11.61 -23.38
N LEU A 279 4.07 -10.47 -22.96
CA LEU A 279 4.81 -9.32 -22.48
C LEU A 279 5.61 -9.80 -21.28
N ARG A 280 6.93 -9.91 -21.47
CA ARG A 280 7.84 -10.26 -20.39
C ARG A 280 7.86 -9.09 -19.41
N LYS A 281 7.56 -9.39 -18.16
CA LYS A 281 7.50 -8.41 -17.07
C LYS A 281 8.83 -8.45 -16.33
N ASN A 282 9.41 -7.28 -16.11
CA ASN A 282 10.52 -7.16 -15.16
C ASN A 282 9.91 -7.25 -13.76
N VAL A 283 10.09 -8.39 -13.11
CA VAL A 283 9.64 -8.59 -11.74
C VAL A 283 10.85 -8.74 -10.86
N THR A 284 10.91 -7.92 -9.81
CA THR A 284 11.90 -8.06 -8.76
C THR A 284 11.20 -8.34 -7.45
N ALA A 285 11.65 -9.38 -6.75
CA ALA A 285 11.16 -9.77 -5.45
C ALA A 285 12.33 -9.85 -4.46
N ILE A 286 12.16 -9.27 -3.28
CA ILE A 286 13.12 -9.33 -2.17
C ILE A 286 12.48 -10.12 -1.04
N PHE A 287 13.18 -11.12 -0.51
CA PHE A 287 12.64 -12.01 0.51
C PHE A 287 13.72 -12.44 1.51
N LEU A 288 13.30 -12.67 2.75
CA LEU A 288 14.14 -13.22 3.81
C LEU A 288 14.15 -14.74 3.69
N THR A 289 15.33 -15.33 3.59
CA THR A 289 15.46 -16.78 3.65
C THR A 289 15.40 -17.26 5.09
N GLN A 290 15.17 -18.55 5.30
CA GLN A 290 15.29 -19.17 6.63
C GLN A 290 16.76 -19.44 7.01
N GLN A 291 17.73 -19.01 6.18
CA GLN A 291 19.16 -19.22 6.43
C GLN A 291 19.72 -18.02 7.21
N PRO A 292 20.52 -18.24 8.27
CA PRO A 292 21.21 -17.14 8.95
C PRO A 292 22.30 -16.55 8.04
N VAL A 293 22.63 -15.28 8.25
CA VAL A 293 23.76 -14.63 7.56
C VAL A 293 25.05 -15.36 7.92
N ARG A 294 25.83 -15.77 6.91
CA ARG A 294 27.17 -16.34 7.13
C ARG A 294 28.15 -15.19 7.36
N ILE A 295 28.74 -15.16 8.56
CA ILE A 295 29.79 -14.21 8.97
C ILE A 295 31.15 -14.71 8.49
#